data_AF-A0A7G6WW17-F1
#
_entry.id   AF-A0A7G6WW17-F1
#
_cell.length_a   1.000
_cell.length_b   1.000
_cell.length_c   1.000
_cell.angle_alpha   90.00
_cell.angle_beta   90.00
_cell.angle_gamma   90.00
#
_symmetry.space_group_name_H-M   'P 1'
#
loop_
_entity.id
_entity.type
_entity.pdbx_description
1 polymer ?
#
loop_
_entity_poly.entity_id
_entity_poly.type
_entity_poly.pdbx_seq_one_letter_code
_entity_poly.pdbx_strand_id
1 'polypeptide(L)'
;MEALRALTIARSSAIKATTTASNQVKALLVGTDRAPRDHLRVKSLLQLSTLCSKLDLTSGMHAALVSLGRRWLLLHQEIIELDRLIRALVRRTVPKLIERPGVGIHSAAQLLITAGGNPERLHSDAAFAALCGASPVQASSGQRQRHRLNRGGDRAANNALWTIANNRMIHAPEPASSPTDDGPYQVMIQLDDGRRVHHVRIFTGPGRGSS
;
A
#
# COMPACT_ATOMS: atom_id res chain seq x y z
N MET A 1 -10.13 -7.53 -13.05
CA MET A 1 -9.00 -6.63 -12.72
C MET A 1 -9.38 -5.15 -12.65
N GLU A 2 -10.19 -4.66 -13.58
CA GLU A 2 -10.66 -3.27 -13.61
C GLU A 2 -11.41 -2.83 -12.33
N ALA A 3 -12.32 -3.66 -11.81
CA ALA A 3 -13.03 -3.37 -10.56
C ALA A 3 -12.08 -3.15 -9.37
N LEU A 4 -11.03 -3.98 -9.24
CA LEU A 4 -10.03 -3.85 -8.17
C LEU A 4 -9.21 -2.56 -8.32
N ARG A 5 -8.88 -2.17 -9.56
CA ARG A 5 -8.22 -0.91 -9.88
C ARG A 5 -9.10 0.29 -9.50
N ALA A 6 -10.37 0.29 -9.91
CA ALA A 6 -11.32 1.35 -9.62
C ALA A 6 -11.48 1.57 -8.09
N LEU A 7 -11.67 0.48 -7.33
CA LEU A 7 -11.76 0.55 -5.87
C LEU A 7 -10.47 1.07 -5.22
N THR A 8 -9.30 0.65 -5.71
CA THR A 8 -8.00 1.11 -5.19
C THR A 8 -7.77 2.59 -5.46
N ILE A 9 -8.22 3.10 -6.61
CA ILE A 9 -8.19 4.54 -6.96
C ILE A 9 -9.10 5.33 -6.01
N ALA A 10 -10.35 4.90 -5.87
CA ALA A 10 -11.32 5.54 -4.97
C ALA A 10 -10.79 5.61 -3.54
N ARG A 11 -10.27 4.49 -3.03
CA ARG A 11 -9.67 4.41 -1.69
C ARG A 11 -8.51 5.36 -1.52
N SER A 12 -7.60 5.40 -2.49
CA SER A 12 -6.43 6.28 -2.44
C SER A 12 -6.83 7.76 -2.43
N SER A 13 -7.90 8.10 -3.16
CA SER A 13 -8.50 9.44 -3.13
C SER A 13 -9.07 9.76 -1.74
N ALA A 14 -9.88 8.87 -1.17
CA ALA A 14 -10.47 9.05 0.16
C ALA A 14 -9.42 9.20 1.26
N ILE A 15 -8.32 8.42 1.22
CA ILE A 15 -7.19 8.56 2.15
C ILE A 15 -6.53 9.94 2.04
N LYS A 16 -6.26 10.39 0.82
CA LYS A 16 -5.67 11.73 0.61
C LYS A 16 -6.59 12.82 1.15
N ALA A 17 -7.88 12.74 0.86
CA ALA A 17 -8.87 13.69 1.37
C ALA A 17 -8.96 13.67 2.91
N THR A 18 -8.86 12.49 3.53
CA THR A 18 -8.84 12.33 5.00
C THR A 18 -7.62 13.01 5.61
N THR A 19 -6.45 12.85 4.99
CA THR A 19 -5.22 13.54 5.42
C THR A 19 -5.36 15.06 5.30
N THR A 20 -5.90 15.56 4.19
CA THR A 20 -6.16 16.99 4.02
C THR A 20 -7.11 17.52 5.09
N ALA A 21 -8.24 16.86 5.32
CA ALA A 21 -9.19 17.25 6.36
C ALA A 21 -8.54 17.25 7.76
N SER A 22 -7.74 16.22 8.08
CA SER A 22 -7.02 16.13 9.35
C SER A 22 -6.05 17.29 9.55
N ASN A 23 -5.31 17.66 8.50
CA ASN A 23 -4.36 18.77 8.55
C ASN A 23 -5.08 20.11 8.68
N GLN A 24 -6.22 20.30 8.02
CA GLN A 24 -7.04 21.50 8.14
C GLN A 24 -7.64 21.67 9.54
N VAL A 25 -8.17 20.58 10.13
CA VAL A 25 -8.64 20.59 11.52
C VAL A 25 -7.50 21.01 12.46
N LYS A 26 -6.33 20.36 12.35
CA LYS A 26 -5.17 20.70 13.17
C LYS A 26 -4.74 22.16 13.00
N ALA A 27 -4.72 22.68 11.78
CA ALA A 27 -4.34 24.07 11.51
C ALA A 27 -5.29 25.07 12.19
N LEU A 28 -6.60 24.83 12.13
CA LEU A 28 -7.59 25.69 12.80
C LEU A 28 -7.44 25.65 14.33
N LEU A 29 -7.12 24.49 14.90
CA LEU A 29 -6.90 24.35 16.35
C LEU A 29 -5.60 25.00 16.85
N VAL A 30 -4.59 25.17 15.98
CA VAL A 30 -3.38 25.94 16.33
C VAL A 30 -3.68 27.43 16.48
N GLY A 31 -4.70 27.94 15.78
CA GLY A 31 -5.13 29.34 15.84
C GLY A 31 -6.08 29.68 17.00
N THR A 32 -6.62 28.68 17.71
CA THR A 32 -7.51 28.91 18.86
C THR A 32 -6.76 29.20 20.16
N ASP A 33 -7.43 29.90 21.07
CA ASP A 33 -6.97 30.11 22.45
C ASP A 33 -6.68 28.77 23.17
N ARG A 34 -5.94 28.77 24.28
CA ARG A 34 -5.43 27.51 24.90
C ARG A 34 -6.52 26.56 25.38
N ALA A 35 -7.68 27.07 25.81
CA ALA A 35 -8.76 26.27 26.41
C ALA A 35 -9.30 25.09 25.54
N PRO A 36 -9.56 25.27 24.22
CA PRO A 36 -9.91 24.15 23.34
C PRO A 36 -8.75 23.19 23.03
N ARG A 37 -7.48 23.58 23.21
CA ARG A 37 -6.33 22.68 22.92
C ARG A 37 -6.20 21.55 23.93
N ASP A 38 -6.50 21.81 25.20
CA ASP A 38 -6.41 20.80 26.26
C ASP A 38 -7.58 19.79 26.22
N HIS A 39 -8.78 20.25 25.82
CA HIS A 39 -9.95 19.39 25.60
C HIS A 39 -9.86 18.56 24.31
N LEU A 40 -9.08 19.02 23.34
CA LEU A 40 -8.83 18.36 22.06
C LEU A 40 -7.43 17.70 22.01
N ARG A 41 -6.85 17.40 23.17
CA ARG A 41 -5.64 16.57 23.31
C ARG A 41 -6.00 15.10 23.08
N VAL A 42 -6.52 14.82 21.89
CA VAL A 42 -7.12 13.54 21.53
C VAL A 42 -6.04 12.61 20.95
N LYS A 43 -6.00 11.37 21.44
CA LYS A 43 -5.05 10.35 20.93
C LYS A 43 -5.43 9.80 19.54
N SER A 44 -6.66 10.02 19.08
CA SER A 44 -7.15 9.53 17.79
C SER A 44 -7.85 10.61 16.96
N LEU A 45 -7.62 10.60 15.64
CA LEU A 45 -8.29 11.49 14.70
C LEU A 45 -9.80 11.24 14.62
N LEU A 46 -10.24 10.00 14.87
CA LEU A 46 -11.67 9.65 14.92
C LEU A 46 -12.40 10.41 16.02
N GLN A 47 -11.86 10.35 17.24
CA GLN A 47 -12.43 11.08 18.37
C GLN A 47 -12.38 12.59 18.13
N LEU A 48 -11.27 13.13 17.59
CA LEU A 48 -11.13 14.55 17.29
C LEU A 48 -12.20 15.02 16.29
N SER A 49 -12.33 14.33 15.17
CA SER A 49 -13.33 14.64 14.14
C SER A 49 -14.76 14.48 14.64
N THR A 50 -15.00 13.51 15.54
CA THR A 50 -16.29 13.35 16.21
C THR A 50 -16.63 14.54 17.09
N LEU A 51 -15.70 15.00 17.93
CA LEU A 51 -15.89 16.19 18.76
C LEU A 51 -16.14 17.42 17.90
N CYS A 52 -15.30 17.66 16.88
CA CYS A 52 -15.48 18.77 15.95
C CYS A 52 -16.86 18.74 15.27
N SER A 53 -17.36 17.56 14.87
CA SER A 53 -18.66 17.42 14.18
C SER A 53 -19.89 17.78 15.02
N LYS A 54 -19.72 17.87 16.35
CA LYS A 54 -20.77 18.10 17.35
C LYS A 54 -20.68 19.47 18.04
N LEU A 55 -19.77 20.34 17.61
CA LEU A 55 -19.64 21.69 18.18
C LEU A 55 -20.88 22.54 17.87
N ASP A 56 -21.24 23.41 18.81
CA ASP A 56 -22.26 24.42 18.61
C ASP A 56 -21.78 25.50 17.63
N LEU A 57 -22.67 25.96 16.75
CA LEU A 57 -22.34 26.89 15.67
C LEU A 57 -22.26 28.34 16.14
N THR A 58 -21.42 28.62 17.14
CA THR A 58 -21.31 29.95 17.76
C THR A 58 -20.33 30.89 17.04
N SER A 59 -19.55 30.38 16.08
CA SER A 59 -18.61 31.18 15.28
C SER A 59 -18.35 30.56 13.91
N GLY A 60 -17.80 31.36 12.97
CA GLY A 60 -17.35 30.85 11.67
C GLY A 60 -16.28 29.75 11.78
N MET A 61 -15.46 29.81 12.83
CA MET A 61 -14.48 28.77 13.15
C MET A 61 -15.13 27.46 13.59
N HIS A 62 -16.15 27.50 14.46
CA HIS A 62 -16.91 26.31 14.84
C HIS A 62 -17.64 25.70 13.64
N ALA A 63 -18.23 26.53 12.77
CA ALA A 63 -18.84 26.05 11.54
C ALA A 63 -17.84 25.34 10.61
N ALA A 64 -16.61 25.88 10.47
CA ALA A 64 -15.55 25.24 9.70
C ALA A 64 -15.10 23.90 10.32
N LEU A 65 -14.92 23.84 11.65
CA LEU A 65 -14.55 22.62 12.37
C LEU A 65 -15.63 21.54 12.26
N VAL A 66 -16.91 21.90 12.38
CA VAL A 66 -18.04 20.97 12.19
C VAL A 66 -18.03 20.41 10.77
N SER A 67 -17.86 21.26 9.75
CA SER A 67 -17.81 20.83 8.35
C SER A 67 -16.66 19.86 8.09
N LEU A 68 -15.44 20.18 8.57
CA LEU A 68 -14.26 19.33 8.40
C LEU A 68 -14.36 18.02 9.19
N GLY A 69 -14.88 18.05 10.41
CA GLY A 69 -15.11 16.87 11.24
C GLY A 69 -16.08 15.89 10.57
N ARG A 70 -17.22 16.40 10.06
CA ARG A 70 -18.19 15.59 9.30
C ARG A 70 -17.56 14.99 8.03
N ARG A 71 -16.81 15.79 7.27
CA ARG A 71 -16.11 15.31 6.07
C ARG A 71 -15.14 14.19 6.40
N TRP A 72 -14.34 14.35 7.46
CA TRP A 72 -13.40 13.31 7.89
C TRP A 72 -14.11 12.01 8.24
N LEU A 73 -15.22 12.08 8.99
CA LEU A 73 -16.00 10.90 9.39
C LEU A 73 -16.59 10.16 8.19
N LEU A 74 -17.14 10.92 7.22
CA LEU A 74 -17.66 10.34 5.98
C LEU A 74 -16.57 9.61 5.20
N LEU A 75 -15.42 10.26 4.99
CA LEU A 75 -14.28 9.66 4.28
C LEU A 75 -13.71 8.44 5.03
N HIS A 76 -13.68 8.49 6.36
CA HIS A 76 -13.24 7.36 7.16
C HIS A 76 -14.15 6.14 6.97
N GLN A 77 -15.47 6.35 6.96
CA GLN A 77 -16.43 5.27 6.68
C GLN A 77 -16.28 4.76 5.24
N GLU A 78 -16.13 5.65 4.26
CA GLU A 78 -15.90 5.28 2.86
C GLU A 78 -14.66 4.39 2.70
N ILE A 79 -13.55 4.73 3.38
CA ILE A 79 -12.33 3.91 3.37
C ILE A 79 -12.60 2.51 3.94
N ILE A 80 -13.36 2.39 5.04
CA ILE A 80 -13.71 1.10 5.65
C ILE A 80 -14.51 0.24 4.66
N GLU A 81 -15.50 0.82 3.98
CA GLU A 81 -16.30 0.07 3.00
C GLU A 81 -15.47 -0.35 1.79
N LEU A 82 -14.63 0.55 1.26
CA LEU A 82 -13.72 0.22 0.15
C LEU A 82 -12.71 -0.86 0.56
N ASP A 83 -12.20 -0.85 1.80
CA ASP A 83 -11.31 -1.88 2.33
C ASP A 83 -11.98 -3.25 2.40
N ARG A 84 -13.26 -3.31 2.77
CA ARG A 84 -14.05 -4.55 2.77
C ARG A 84 -14.18 -5.11 1.35
N LEU A 85 -14.55 -4.26 0.39
CA LEU A 85 -14.70 -4.66 -1.01
C LEU A 85 -13.39 -5.14 -1.63
N ILE A 86 -12.30 -4.38 -1.43
CA ILE A 86 -10.96 -4.77 -1.91
C ILE A 86 -10.54 -6.10 -1.28
N ARG A 87 -10.73 -6.26 0.03
CA ARG A 87 -10.38 -7.50 0.75
C ARG A 87 -11.15 -8.70 0.19
N ALA A 88 -12.44 -8.57 -0.07
CA ALA A 88 -13.25 -9.64 -0.63
C ALA A 88 -12.75 -10.06 -2.01
N LEU A 89 -12.46 -9.10 -2.90
CA LEU A 89 -11.93 -9.37 -4.23
C LEU A 89 -10.55 -10.05 -4.17
N VAL A 90 -9.64 -9.56 -3.34
CA VAL A 90 -8.30 -10.13 -3.20
C VAL A 90 -8.37 -11.55 -2.65
N ARG A 91 -9.16 -11.80 -1.60
CA ARG A 91 -9.33 -13.14 -1.02
C ARG A 91 -9.87 -14.15 -2.02
N ARG A 92 -10.79 -13.74 -2.87
CA ARG A 92 -11.34 -14.60 -3.93
C ARG A 92 -10.32 -14.86 -5.04
N THR A 93 -9.50 -13.88 -5.38
CA THR A 93 -8.60 -13.95 -6.56
C THR A 93 -7.28 -14.65 -6.25
N VAL A 94 -6.68 -14.37 -5.08
CA VAL A 94 -5.34 -14.87 -4.73
C VAL A 94 -5.24 -15.29 -3.26
N PRO A 95 -6.05 -16.26 -2.80
CA PRO A 95 -6.07 -16.68 -1.39
C PRO A 95 -4.68 -17.13 -0.90
N LYS A 96 -3.96 -17.92 -1.70
CA LYS A 96 -2.61 -18.41 -1.36
C LYS A 96 -1.55 -17.32 -1.25
N LEU A 97 -1.75 -16.17 -1.94
CA LEU A 97 -0.79 -15.06 -1.92
C LEU A 97 -0.84 -14.33 -0.57
N ILE A 98 -2.04 -14.10 -0.05
CA ILE A 98 -2.26 -13.36 1.20
C ILE A 98 -2.04 -14.20 2.46
N GLU A 99 -1.88 -15.52 2.31
CA GLU A 99 -1.38 -16.42 3.37
C GLU A 99 0.13 -16.27 3.59
N ARG A 100 0.86 -15.70 2.62
CA ARG A 100 2.32 -15.56 2.72
C ARG A 100 2.69 -14.47 3.74
N PRO A 101 3.71 -14.72 4.59
CA PRO A 101 4.20 -13.73 5.54
C PRO A 101 4.54 -12.39 4.89
N GLY A 102 4.13 -11.30 5.55
CA GLY A 102 4.35 -9.92 5.11
C GLY A 102 3.46 -9.45 3.95
N VAL A 103 2.63 -10.32 3.36
CA VAL A 103 1.73 -9.95 2.25
C VAL A 103 0.40 -9.44 2.77
N GLY A 104 0.24 -8.11 2.75
CA GLY A 104 -1.03 -7.45 3.09
C GLY A 104 -2.00 -7.38 1.90
N ILE A 105 -3.30 -7.20 2.21
CA ILE A 105 -4.38 -7.08 1.21
C ILE A 105 -4.09 -6.00 0.16
N HIS A 106 -3.64 -4.81 0.57
CA HIS A 106 -3.40 -3.70 -0.36
C HIS A 106 -2.15 -3.90 -1.22
N SER A 107 -1.09 -4.48 -0.65
CA SER A 107 0.10 -4.85 -1.44
C SER A 107 -0.26 -5.91 -2.48
N ALA A 108 -1.01 -6.95 -2.09
CA ALA A 108 -1.51 -7.95 -3.03
C ALA A 108 -2.41 -7.34 -4.11
N ALA A 109 -3.33 -6.44 -3.74
CA ALA A 109 -4.19 -5.74 -4.69
C ALA A 109 -3.39 -4.94 -5.72
N GLN A 110 -2.37 -4.20 -5.27
CA GLN A 110 -1.52 -3.41 -6.16
C GLN A 110 -0.73 -4.31 -7.12
N LEU A 111 -0.11 -5.38 -6.62
CA LEU A 111 0.62 -6.34 -7.48
C LEU A 111 -0.31 -6.98 -8.52
N LEU A 112 -1.53 -7.35 -8.12
CA LEU A 112 -2.54 -7.84 -9.05
C LEU A 112 -2.88 -6.80 -10.12
N ILE A 113 -3.12 -5.54 -9.76
CA ILE A 113 -3.46 -4.45 -10.70
C ILE A 113 -2.35 -4.24 -11.73
N THR A 114 -1.09 -4.25 -11.29
CA THR A 114 0.07 -4.11 -12.16
C THR A 114 0.22 -5.32 -13.07
N ALA A 115 0.08 -6.52 -12.51
CA ALA A 115 0.20 -7.77 -13.25
C ALA A 115 -0.91 -7.94 -14.30
N GLY A 116 -2.17 -7.85 -13.87
CA GLY A 116 -3.33 -8.03 -14.73
C GLY A 116 -3.57 -6.88 -15.72
N GLY A 117 -2.87 -5.75 -15.58
CA GLY A 117 -2.84 -4.69 -16.59
C GLY A 117 -1.75 -4.85 -17.65
N ASN A 118 -0.87 -5.85 -17.49
CA ASN A 118 0.26 -6.12 -18.40
C ASN A 118 0.48 -7.65 -18.55
N PRO A 119 -0.56 -8.47 -18.82
CA PRO A 119 -0.42 -9.93 -18.83
C PRO A 119 0.62 -10.42 -19.86
N GLU A 120 0.72 -9.76 -21.01
CA GLU A 120 1.69 -10.05 -22.07
C GLU A 120 3.15 -9.79 -21.67
N ARG A 121 3.38 -8.98 -20.63
CA ARG A 121 4.71 -8.64 -20.12
C ARG A 121 5.13 -9.51 -18.93
N LEU A 122 4.32 -10.47 -18.50
CA LEU A 122 4.58 -11.35 -17.36
C LEU A 122 5.10 -12.73 -17.78
N HIS A 123 6.24 -12.78 -18.47
CA HIS A 123 6.80 -14.06 -18.93
C HIS A 123 7.92 -14.63 -18.02
N SER A 124 8.41 -13.87 -17.05
CA SER A 124 9.47 -14.31 -16.12
C SER A 124 9.57 -13.44 -14.85
N ASP A 125 10.29 -13.94 -13.84
CA ASP A 125 10.65 -13.18 -12.63
C ASP A 125 11.32 -11.84 -12.96
N ALA A 126 12.25 -11.84 -13.92
CA ALA A 126 12.95 -10.64 -14.36
C ALA A 126 11.98 -9.64 -15.01
N ALA A 127 11.01 -10.13 -15.78
CA ALA A 127 9.98 -9.29 -16.40
C ALA A 127 9.05 -8.69 -15.36
N PHE A 128 8.66 -9.47 -14.34
CA PHE A 128 7.90 -8.98 -13.20
C PHE A 128 8.67 -7.93 -12.39
N ALA A 129 9.96 -8.16 -12.12
CA ALA A 129 10.82 -7.19 -11.46
C ALA A 129 10.96 -5.90 -12.29
N ALA A 130 11.04 -6.01 -13.61
CA ALA A 130 11.06 -4.85 -14.51
C ALA A 130 9.71 -4.09 -14.53
N LEU A 131 8.58 -4.81 -14.55
CA LEU A 131 7.24 -4.24 -14.45
C LEU A 131 7.04 -3.48 -13.14
N CYS A 132 7.53 -4.03 -12.03
CA CYS A 132 7.49 -3.37 -10.73
C CYS A 132 8.56 -2.28 -10.59
N GLY A 133 9.49 -2.12 -11.54
CA GLY A 133 10.59 -1.16 -11.43
C GLY A 133 11.63 -1.52 -10.35
N ALA A 134 11.63 -2.77 -9.90
CA ALA A 134 12.58 -3.31 -8.92
C ALA A 134 13.88 -3.82 -9.57
N SER A 135 13.87 -4.06 -10.89
CA SER A 135 15.08 -4.50 -11.60
C SER A 135 16.14 -3.39 -11.71
N PRO A 136 17.43 -3.69 -11.53
CA PRO A 136 18.51 -2.75 -11.85
C PRO A 136 18.61 -2.57 -13.37
N VAL A 137 18.84 -1.34 -13.84
CA VAL A 137 19.10 -1.06 -15.26
C VAL A 137 20.56 -0.67 -15.43
N GLN A 138 21.25 -1.34 -16.36
CA GLN A 138 22.63 -1.00 -16.69
C GLN A 138 22.70 0.45 -17.19
N ALA A 139 23.59 1.24 -16.59
CA ALA A 139 23.79 2.66 -16.87
C ALA A 139 25.13 2.93 -17.57
N SER A 140 25.84 1.89 -17.99
CA SER A 140 27.12 1.97 -18.67
C SER A 140 27.30 0.81 -19.64
N SER A 141 27.90 1.07 -20.80
CA SER A 141 28.28 0.08 -21.81
C SER A 141 29.76 -0.36 -21.72
N GLY A 142 30.54 0.22 -20.80
CA GLY A 142 31.97 -0.07 -20.61
C GLY A 142 32.28 -0.93 -19.37
N GLN A 143 33.58 -1.18 -19.11
CA GLN A 143 34.05 -2.08 -18.03
C GLN A 143 33.56 -1.73 -16.61
N ARG A 144 33.23 -0.45 -16.33
CA ARG A 144 32.65 -0.05 -15.05
C ARG A 144 31.15 -0.27 -15.08
N GLN A 145 30.65 -1.31 -14.42
CA GLN A 145 29.21 -1.55 -14.30
C GLN A 145 28.57 -0.62 -13.26
N ARG A 146 27.79 0.37 -13.72
CA ARG A 146 26.90 1.16 -12.86
C ARG A 146 25.47 0.75 -13.13
N HIS A 147 24.69 0.60 -12.06
CA HIS A 147 23.27 0.29 -12.14
C HIS A 147 22.47 1.51 -11.70
N ARG A 148 21.44 1.86 -12.48
CA ARG A 148 20.43 2.86 -12.10
C ARG A 148 19.12 2.18 -11.76
N LEU A 149 18.30 2.88 -10.98
CA LEU A 149 16.94 2.46 -10.69
C LEU A 149 16.08 2.43 -11.96
N ASN A 150 15.29 1.37 -12.14
CA ASN A 150 14.29 1.31 -13.20
C ASN A 150 13.15 2.29 -12.91
N ARG A 151 13.09 3.38 -13.68
CA ARG A 151 12.02 4.40 -13.58
C ARG A 151 10.81 4.11 -14.48
N GLY A 152 10.89 3.11 -15.36
CA GLY A 152 9.82 2.74 -16.30
C GLY A 152 8.79 1.76 -15.73
N GLY A 153 9.01 1.25 -14.51
CA GLY A 153 8.07 0.36 -13.83
C GLY A 153 7.02 1.09 -12.99
N ASP A 154 6.03 0.34 -12.54
CA ASP A 154 4.97 0.81 -11.65
C ASP A 154 5.53 1.09 -10.25
N ARG A 155 5.60 2.38 -9.89
CA ARG A 155 6.10 2.83 -8.58
C ARG A 155 5.25 2.35 -7.41
N ALA A 156 3.95 2.20 -7.60
CA ALA A 156 3.07 1.68 -6.56
C ALA A 156 3.32 0.19 -6.34
N ALA A 157 3.57 -0.57 -7.41
CA ALA A 157 4.00 -1.97 -7.31
C ALA A 157 5.37 -2.10 -6.61
N ASN A 158 6.34 -1.24 -6.93
CA ASN A 158 7.63 -1.22 -6.23
C ASN A 158 7.45 -0.98 -4.71
N ASN A 159 6.60 -0.02 -4.35
CA ASN A 159 6.29 0.26 -2.95
C ASN A 159 5.60 -0.94 -2.27
N ALA A 160 4.72 -1.65 -2.98
CA ALA A 160 4.10 -2.87 -2.48
C ALA A 160 5.15 -3.95 -2.18
N LEU A 161 6.13 -4.16 -3.07
CA LEU A 161 7.25 -5.10 -2.85
C LEU A 161 8.10 -4.68 -1.64
N TRP A 162 8.44 -3.39 -1.54
CA TRP A 162 9.19 -2.86 -0.41
C TRP A 162 8.43 -3.06 0.92
N THR A 163 7.11 -2.79 0.93
CA THR A 163 6.26 -2.99 2.12
C THR A 163 6.25 -4.45 2.57
N ILE A 164 6.15 -5.39 1.62
CA ILE A 164 6.19 -6.83 1.91
C ILE A 164 7.55 -7.20 2.51
N ALA A 165 8.64 -6.77 1.89
CA ALA A 165 10.00 -7.03 2.38
C ALA A 165 10.22 -6.45 3.78
N ASN A 166 9.79 -5.21 4.01
CA ASN A 166 9.90 -4.54 5.31
C ASN A 166 9.11 -5.27 6.41
N ASN A 167 7.86 -5.65 6.13
CA ASN A 167 7.06 -6.42 7.08
C ASN A 167 7.71 -7.78 7.41
N ARG A 168 8.31 -8.45 6.41
CA ARG A 168 9.05 -9.69 6.65
C ARG A 168 10.28 -9.45 7.53
N MET A 169 11.06 -8.41 7.29
CA MET A 169 12.23 -8.11 8.12
C MET A 169 11.86 -7.81 9.57
N ILE A 170 10.72 -7.13 9.81
CA ILE A 170 10.26 -6.79 11.16
C ILE A 170 9.69 -8.02 11.90
N HIS A 171 9.04 -8.94 11.18
CA HIS A 171 8.26 -10.03 11.79
C HIS A 171 8.79 -11.44 11.51
N ALA A 172 9.91 -11.60 10.79
CA ALA A 172 10.49 -12.91 10.55
C ALA A 172 11.04 -13.48 11.86
N PRO A 173 10.67 -14.73 12.24
CA PRO A 173 11.44 -15.47 13.22
C PRO A 173 12.86 -15.71 12.68
N GLU A 174 13.82 -15.83 13.60
CA GLU A 174 15.22 -16.13 13.30
C GLU A 174 15.31 -17.34 12.33
N PRO A 175 16.11 -17.28 11.25
CA PRO A 175 16.11 -18.35 10.26
C PRO A 175 16.56 -19.66 10.89
N ALA A 176 15.71 -20.69 10.82
CA ALA A 176 16.09 -22.05 11.21
C ALA A 176 17.34 -22.47 10.42
N SER A 177 18.34 -22.96 11.15
CA SER A 177 19.62 -23.43 10.65
C SER A 177 19.48 -24.73 9.84
N SER A 178 18.99 -24.65 8.61
CA SER A 178 19.25 -25.70 7.59
C SER A 178 18.93 -25.21 6.17
N PRO A 179 19.86 -25.37 5.21
CA PRO A 179 19.59 -25.11 3.80
C PRO A 179 18.94 -26.36 3.21
N THR A 180 17.62 -26.52 3.36
CA THR A 180 16.85 -27.33 2.41
C THR A 180 16.72 -26.56 1.11
N ASP A 181 16.90 -27.26 -0.01
CA ASP A 181 17.01 -26.78 -1.41
C ASP A 181 15.78 -26.00 -1.95
N ASP A 182 14.84 -25.62 -1.08
CA ASP A 182 13.77 -24.68 -1.32
C ASP A 182 14.09 -23.36 -0.59
N GLY A 183 14.80 -22.47 -1.28
CA GLY A 183 15.18 -21.16 -0.74
C GLY A 183 13.99 -20.37 -0.18
N PRO A 184 14.19 -19.55 0.87
CA PRO A 184 13.09 -19.02 1.64
C PRO A 184 12.35 -17.96 0.81
N TYR A 185 11.03 -18.11 0.71
CA TYR A 185 10.06 -17.15 0.15
C TYR A 185 9.82 -17.14 -1.38
N GLN A 186 9.33 -18.25 -1.93
CA GLN A 186 8.65 -18.24 -3.25
C GLN A 186 7.23 -17.65 -3.14
N VAL A 187 6.79 -16.79 -4.08
CA VAL A 187 5.45 -16.15 -4.05
C VAL A 187 4.69 -16.42 -5.35
N MET A 188 3.92 -17.50 -5.37
CA MET A 188 3.07 -17.85 -6.51
C MET A 188 1.91 -16.85 -6.65
N ILE A 189 1.88 -16.08 -7.74
CA ILE A 189 0.72 -15.26 -8.15
C ILE A 189 -0.07 -16.06 -9.19
N GLN A 190 -1.17 -16.67 -8.77
CA GLN A 190 -2.11 -17.35 -9.67
C GLN A 190 -3.13 -16.32 -10.18
N LEU A 191 -3.22 -16.13 -11.50
CA LEU A 191 -4.28 -15.33 -12.13
C LEU A 191 -5.26 -16.31 -12.77
N ASP A 192 -6.49 -16.40 -12.25
CA ASP A 192 -7.55 -17.23 -12.84
C ASP A 192 -8.21 -16.47 -14.01
N ASP A 193 -7.63 -16.60 -15.21
CA ASP A 193 -8.35 -16.41 -16.49
C ASP A 193 -8.25 -17.62 -17.43
N GLY A 194 -7.73 -18.75 -16.95
CA GLY A 194 -7.60 -19.98 -17.73
C GLY A 194 -6.45 -20.00 -18.74
N ARG A 195 -5.59 -18.96 -18.82
CA ARG A 195 -4.41 -18.97 -19.69
C ARG A 195 -3.16 -18.46 -18.99
N ARG A 196 -2.47 -19.42 -18.35
CA ARG A 196 -1.05 -19.45 -17.93
C ARG A 196 -0.79 -19.22 -16.43
N VAL A 197 -0.07 -20.19 -15.87
CA VAL A 197 0.52 -20.15 -14.52
C VAL A 197 1.90 -19.53 -14.65
N HIS A 198 2.14 -18.41 -13.98
CA HIS A 198 3.47 -17.79 -13.93
C HIS A 198 4.03 -17.88 -12.51
N HIS A 199 5.15 -18.59 -12.37
CA HIS A 199 5.89 -18.66 -11.12
C HIS A 199 6.58 -17.31 -10.91
N VAL A 200 6.35 -16.66 -9.76
CA VAL A 200 7.05 -15.43 -9.38
C VAL A 200 7.86 -15.65 -8.10
N ARG A 201 9.19 -15.59 -8.15
CA ARG A 201 10.03 -15.61 -6.94
C ARG A 201 10.33 -14.19 -6.47
N ILE A 202 9.93 -13.87 -5.24
CA ILE A 202 10.29 -12.61 -4.57
C ILE A 202 11.40 -12.91 -3.56
N PHE A 203 12.66 -12.76 -3.98
CA PHE A 203 13.81 -12.88 -3.09
C PHE A 203 13.93 -11.64 -2.19
N THR A 204 14.05 -11.86 -0.88
CA THR A 204 14.46 -10.82 0.08
C THR A 204 15.69 -11.34 0.82
N GLY A 205 16.87 -10.99 0.33
CA GLY A 205 18.18 -11.30 0.91
C GLY A 205 19.30 -10.70 0.04
N PRO A 206 20.50 -10.42 0.58
CA PRO A 206 21.60 -9.89 -0.21
C PRO A 206 21.99 -10.93 -1.27
N GLY A 207 21.77 -10.60 -2.55
CA GLY A 207 22.14 -11.46 -3.66
C GLY A 207 23.63 -11.73 -3.64
N ARG A 208 24.04 -12.95 -3.29
CA ARG A 208 25.37 -13.44 -3.64
C ARG A 208 25.35 -13.69 -5.14
N GLY A 209 26.03 -12.84 -5.89
CA GLY A 209 26.34 -13.13 -7.29
C GLY A 209 27.18 -14.40 -7.36
N SER A 210 26.68 -15.40 -8.07
CA SER A 210 27.49 -16.52 -8.54
C SER A 210 28.29 -16.06 -9.75
N SER A 211 29.59 -16.34 -9.68
CA SER A 211 30.61 -16.17 -10.73
C SER A 211 30.29 -16.88 -12.03
#